data_AF-A0A9D6NGV4-F1
#
_entry.id   AF-A0A9D6NGV4-F1
#
_cell.length_a   1.000
_cell.length_b   1.000
_cell.length_c   1.000
_cell.angle_alpha   90.00
_cell.angle_beta   90.00
_cell.angle_gamma   90.00
#
_symmetry.space_group_name_H-M   'P 1'
#
loop_
_entity.id
_entity.type
_entity.pdbx_description
1 polymer ?
#
loop_
_entity_poly.entity_id
_entity_poly.type
_entity_poly.pdbx_seq_one_letter_code
_entity_poly.pdbx_strand_id
1 'polypeptide(L)'
;MRPARGLSLVETIMATFLLVSGFVVTAVLYHTSLRYASAVERQQLALLVAENKLEEIRAWSRDVHGTGGSESFGDDVSWNTYDGAVETDPDHPEFTVRVQANRHSLFSPSSQFEQVRFSAQEGETETDPPDFGDPRKGFTNSTRRVEITVEWGPGPREEVRLISLVGDPVRDFEASEEAITIGMNPSTTTLAPGEDIRLTAVAKDTSGQEIPDAVFTWYVEPDGAAAGTLIYDAGDSASCRFVNQILIEEADPDLITYAPGTVRIGARARLGGEEAVGWTPMLTLFGP
;
A
#
# COMPACT_ATOMS: atom_id res chain seq x y z
N MET A 1 73.38 -56.29 -21.43
CA MET A 1 72.18 -55.58 -20.95
C MET A 1 71.14 -55.58 -22.06
N ARG A 2 70.09 -56.41 -21.94
CA ARG A 2 68.99 -56.44 -22.91
C ARG A 2 67.96 -55.38 -22.47
N PRO A 3 67.54 -54.44 -23.33
CA PRO A 3 66.48 -53.51 -22.97
C PRO A 3 65.15 -54.28 -22.90
N ALA A 4 64.49 -54.20 -21.75
CA ALA A 4 63.20 -54.82 -21.51
C ALA A 4 62.12 -54.16 -22.41
N ARG A 5 61.79 -54.80 -23.53
CA ARG A 5 60.73 -54.36 -24.47
C ARG A 5 59.32 -54.80 -24.05
N GLY A 6 59.04 -54.84 -22.75
CA GLY A 6 57.75 -55.27 -22.19
C GLY A 6 56.78 -54.14 -21.80
N LEU A 7 57.22 -52.87 -21.88
CA LEU A 7 56.43 -51.72 -21.41
C LEU A 7 55.35 -51.21 -22.39
N SER A 8 55.36 -51.58 -23.67
CA SER A 8 54.55 -50.88 -24.70
C SER A 8 53.06 -51.24 -24.76
N LEU A 9 52.65 -52.46 -24.40
CA LEU A 9 51.26 -52.90 -24.57
C LEU A 9 50.37 -52.46 -23.40
N VAL A 10 50.86 -52.61 -22.16
CA VAL A 10 50.14 -52.16 -20.96
C VAL A 10 50.00 -50.64 -20.97
N GLU A 11 51.05 -49.92 -21.36
CA GLU A 11 51.02 -48.46 -21.51
C GLU A 11 50.01 -48.00 -22.55
N THR A 12 49.94 -48.67 -23.72
CA THR A 12 48.96 -48.34 -24.75
C THR A 12 47.53 -48.61 -24.28
N ILE A 13 47.29 -49.71 -23.56
CA ILE A 13 45.97 -50.02 -22.97
C ILE A 13 45.59 -48.96 -21.93
N MET A 14 46.52 -48.58 -21.03
CA MET A 14 46.27 -47.54 -20.03
C MET A 14 46.02 -46.18 -20.69
N ALA A 15 46.81 -45.80 -21.70
CA ALA A 15 46.62 -44.55 -22.44
C ALA A 15 45.26 -44.51 -23.14
N THR A 16 44.84 -45.63 -23.75
CA THR A 16 43.52 -45.74 -24.39
C THR A 16 42.41 -45.61 -23.36
N PHE A 17 42.52 -46.27 -22.21
CA PHE A 17 41.56 -46.15 -21.11
C PHE A 17 41.45 -44.72 -20.58
N LEU A 18 42.60 -44.06 -20.36
CA LEU A 18 42.64 -42.68 -19.90
C LEU A 18 42.02 -41.73 -20.91
N LEU A 19 42.33 -41.88 -22.20
CA LEU A 19 41.74 -41.04 -23.26
C LEU A 19 40.22 -41.24 -23.37
N VAL A 20 39.75 -42.49 -23.35
CA VAL A 20 38.31 -42.78 -23.40
C VAL A 20 37.61 -42.23 -22.16
N SER A 21 38.17 -42.43 -20.96
CA SER A 21 37.60 -41.87 -19.73
C SER A 21 37.56 -40.34 -19.75
N GLY A 22 38.63 -39.69 -20.24
CA GLY A 22 38.69 -38.24 -20.36
C GLY A 22 37.66 -37.71 -21.35
N PHE A 23 37.49 -38.39 -22.49
CA PHE A 23 36.47 -38.02 -23.48
C PHE A 23 35.05 -38.15 -22.92
N VAL A 24 34.75 -39.25 -22.21
CA VAL A 24 33.44 -39.46 -21.58
C VAL A 24 33.14 -38.39 -20.53
N VAL A 25 34.11 -38.08 -19.65
CA VAL A 25 33.94 -37.02 -18.65
C VAL A 25 33.70 -35.66 -19.31
N THR A 26 34.48 -35.32 -20.34
CA THR A 26 34.34 -34.04 -21.06
C THR A 26 33.00 -33.94 -21.76
N ALA A 27 32.52 -35.02 -22.39
CA ALA A 27 31.22 -35.06 -23.04
C ALA A 27 30.06 -34.88 -22.04
N VAL A 28 30.15 -35.50 -20.85
CA VAL A 28 29.16 -35.33 -19.78
C VAL A 28 29.16 -33.88 -19.27
N LEU A 29 30.35 -33.30 -19.03
CA LEU A 29 30.48 -31.91 -18.58
C LEU A 29 29.97 -30.91 -19.62
N TYR A 30 30.19 -31.17 -20.91
CA TYR A 30 29.65 -30.35 -21.99
C TYR A 30 28.13 -30.43 -22.08
N HIS A 31 27.56 -31.63 -21.92
CA HIS A 31 26.11 -31.80 -21.93
C HIS A 31 25.45 -31.13 -20.71
N THR A 32 26.05 -31.23 -19.53
CA THR A 32 25.55 -30.53 -18.35
C THR A 32 25.67 -29.02 -18.51
N SER A 33 26.79 -28.50 -19.04
CA SER A 33 26.96 -27.06 -19.27
C SER A 33 25.93 -26.50 -20.26
N LEU A 34 25.64 -27.22 -21.35
CA LEU A 34 24.59 -26.80 -22.30
C LEU A 34 23.20 -26.77 -21.65
N ARG A 35 22.87 -27.77 -20.80
CA ARG A 35 21.60 -27.78 -20.07
C ARG A 35 21.50 -26.60 -19.12
N TYR A 36 22.56 -26.31 -18.36
CA TYR A 36 22.59 -25.14 -17.48
C TYR A 36 22.46 -23.83 -18.26
N ALA A 37 23.17 -23.69 -19.38
CA ALA A 37 23.07 -22.50 -20.24
C ALA A 37 21.61 -22.27 -20.71
N SER A 38 20.96 -23.32 -21.23
CA SER A 38 19.55 -23.22 -21.66
C SER A 38 18.59 -22.92 -20.51
N ALA A 39 18.86 -23.42 -19.31
CA ALA A 39 18.02 -23.16 -18.14
C ALA A 39 18.15 -21.70 -17.67
N VAL A 40 19.37 -21.15 -17.67
CA VAL A 40 19.62 -19.75 -17.33
C VAL A 40 18.98 -18.82 -18.36
N GLU A 41 19.11 -19.14 -19.65
CA GLU A 41 18.49 -18.35 -20.73
C GLU A 41 16.96 -18.30 -20.58
N ARG A 42 16.31 -19.44 -20.30
CA ARG A 42 14.85 -19.47 -20.04
C ARG A 42 14.47 -18.67 -18.80
N GLN A 43 15.26 -18.74 -17.72
CA GLN A 43 15.00 -17.94 -16.52
C GLN A 43 15.11 -16.44 -16.79
N GLN A 44 16.08 -16.01 -17.60
CA GLN A 44 16.23 -14.61 -17.99
C GLN A 44 15.07 -14.12 -18.84
N LEU A 45 14.61 -14.93 -19.80
CA LEU A 45 13.42 -14.62 -20.60
C LEU A 45 12.15 -14.58 -19.75
N ALA A 46 11.96 -15.56 -18.85
CA ALA A 46 10.82 -15.58 -17.94
C ALA A 46 10.78 -14.35 -17.03
N LEU A 47 11.94 -13.88 -16.55
CA LEU A 47 12.05 -12.65 -15.78
C LEU A 47 11.65 -11.43 -16.61
N LEU A 48 12.11 -11.34 -17.87
CA LEU A 48 11.75 -10.26 -18.77
C LEU A 48 10.23 -10.22 -19.05
N VAL A 49 9.60 -11.39 -19.24
CA VAL A 49 8.14 -11.50 -19.36
C VAL A 49 7.45 -11.02 -18.08
N ALA A 50 7.94 -11.41 -16.91
CA ALA A 50 7.39 -10.97 -15.63
C ALA A 50 7.50 -9.44 -15.45
N GLU A 51 8.63 -8.85 -15.82
CA GLU A 51 8.86 -7.40 -15.76
C GLU A 51 7.94 -6.65 -16.72
N ASN A 52 7.82 -7.12 -17.98
CA ASN A 52 6.89 -6.53 -18.95
C ASN A 52 5.46 -6.57 -18.44
N LYS A 53 5.03 -7.70 -17.86
CA LYS A 53 3.67 -7.80 -17.29
C LYS A 53 3.46 -6.87 -16.11
N LEU A 54 4.48 -6.66 -15.27
CA LEU A 54 4.41 -5.69 -14.18
C LEU A 54 4.24 -4.26 -14.71
N GLU A 55 4.96 -3.90 -15.77
CA GLU A 55 4.83 -2.58 -16.41
C GLU A 55 3.47 -2.41 -17.09
N GLU A 56 2.92 -3.44 -17.71
CA GLU A 56 1.56 -3.44 -18.23
C GLU A 56 0.53 -3.15 -17.13
N ILE A 57 0.63 -3.83 -15.99
CA ILE A 57 -0.24 -3.61 -14.83
C ILE A 57 -0.10 -2.17 -14.31
N ARG A 58 1.13 -1.62 -14.25
CA ARG A 58 1.38 -0.23 -13.85
C ARG A 58 0.82 0.78 -14.85
N ALA A 59 0.90 0.50 -16.15
CA ALA A 59 0.32 1.34 -17.19
C ALA A 59 -1.21 1.32 -17.10
N TRP A 60 -1.81 0.13 -17.06
CA TRP A 60 -3.25 -0.05 -16.89
C TRP A 60 -3.77 0.65 -15.63
N SER A 61 -3.09 0.48 -14.50
CA SER A 61 -3.52 1.13 -13.25
C SER A 61 -3.49 2.66 -13.37
N ARG A 62 -2.54 3.24 -14.11
CA ARG A 62 -2.52 4.69 -14.36
C ARG A 62 -3.71 5.14 -15.18
N ASP A 63 -4.13 4.36 -16.17
CA ASP A 63 -5.26 4.72 -17.03
C ASP A 63 -6.61 4.53 -16.34
N VAL A 64 -6.76 3.48 -15.53
CA VAL A 64 -8.04 3.13 -14.89
C VAL A 64 -8.25 3.81 -13.54
N HIS A 65 -7.18 3.95 -12.75
CA HIS A 65 -7.23 4.52 -11.41
C HIS A 65 -6.64 5.94 -11.32
N GLY A 66 -5.93 6.42 -12.35
CA GLY A 66 -5.40 7.79 -12.35
C GLY A 66 -6.48 8.84 -12.59
N THR A 67 -6.05 10.08 -12.80
CA THR A 67 -6.99 11.19 -13.08
C THR A 67 -7.81 10.94 -14.33
N GLY A 68 -9.14 11.06 -14.18
CA GLY A 68 -10.07 10.77 -15.27
C GLY A 68 -10.29 9.28 -15.53
N GLY A 69 -9.68 8.40 -14.72
CA GLY A 69 -10.06 7.01 -14.62
C GLY A 69 -11.53 6.85 -14.22
N SER A 70 -12.02 5.62 -14.17
CA SER A 70 -13.43 5.35 -13.79
C SER A 70 -13.56 4.52 -12.51
N GLU A 71 -12.45 4.02 -11.97
CA GLU A 71 -12.47 3.07 -10.86
C GLU A 71 -11.57 3.52 -9.71
N SER A 72 -11.94 3.14 -8.49
CA SER A 72 -11.11 3.39 -7.31
C SER A 72 -10.02 2.33 -7.19
N PHE A 73 -8.80 2.76 -6.87
CA PHE A 73 -7.66 1.86 -6.69
C PHE A 73 -7.85 0.89 -5.52
N GLY A 74 -8.53 1.35 -4.45
CA GLY A 74 -8.74 0.58 -3.23
C GLY A 74 -9.85 -0.46 -3.32
N ASP A 75 -10.68 -0.42 -4.35
CA ASP A 75 -11.72 -1.43 -4.56
C ASP A 75 -11.09 -2.75 -5.01
N ASP A 76 -11.63 -3.90 -4.58
CA ASP A 76 -11.15 -5.20 -5.06
C ASP A 76 -11.70 -5.52 -6.44
N VAL A 77 -12.89 -4.98 -6.76
CA VAL A 77 -13.56 -5.27 -8.03
C VAL A 77 -12.77 -4.74 -9.23
N SER A 78 -12.11 -3.58 -9.08
CA SER A 78 -11.29 -2.98 -10.14
C SER A 78 -10.10 -3.84 -10.54
N TRP A 79 -9.56 -4.62 -9.60
CA TRP A 79 -8.41 -5.49 -9.82
C TRP A 79 -8.75 -6.86 -10.41
N ASN A 80 -10.04 -7.22 -10.54
CA ASN A 80 -10.48 -8.51 -11.10
C ASN A 80 -9.95 -8.79 -12.52
N THR A 81 -9.57 -7.75 -13.27
CA THR A 81 -8.94 -7.88 -14.59
C THR A 81 -7.62 -8.65 -14.51
N TYR A 82 -6.86 -8.48 -13.43
CA TYR A 82 -5.54 -9.10 -13.25
C TYR A 82 -5.48 -10.10 -12.09
N ASP A 83 -6.30 -9.93 -11.05
CA ASP A 83 -6.26 -10.84 -9.91
C ASP A 83 -6.75 -12.24 -10.28
N GLY A 84 -5.89 -13.24 -10.09
CA GLY A 84 -6.15 -14.62 -10.49
C GLY A 84 -6.09 -14.86 -12.00
N ALA A 85 -5.70 -13.86 -12.80
CA ALA A 85 -5.57 -14.02 -14.24
C ALA A 85 -4.45 -15.04 -14.57
N VAL A 86 -4.75 -15.91 -15.54
CA VAL A 86 -3.80 -16.86 -16.11
C VAL A 86 -3.87 -16.73 -17.61
N GLU A 87 -2.74 -16.39 -18.22
CA GLU A 87 -2.63 -16.15 -19.65
C GLU A 87 -1.31 -16.67 -20.20
N THR A 88 -1.24 -16.80 -21.51
CA THR A 88 -0.01 -17.13 -22.22
C THR A 88 0.55 -15.86 -22.83
N ASP A 89 1.86 -15.65 -22.70
CA ASP A 89 2.51 -14.48 -23.27
C ASP A 89 2.44 -14.52 -24.81
N PRO A 90 1.96 -13.45 -25.49
CA PRO A 90 1.81 -13.45 -26.95
C PRO A 90 3.14 -13.55 -27.71
N ASP A 91 4.20 -12.96 -27.17
CA ASP A 91 5.53 -12.92 -27.79
C ASP A 91 6.32 -14.19 -27.48
N HIS A 92 6.03 -14.81 -26.34
CA HIS A 92 6.65 -16.04 -25.85
C HIS A 92 5.62 -17.10 -25.41
N PRO A 93 4.98 -17.81 -26.37
CA PRO A 93 3.88 -18.75 -26.08
C PRO A 93 4.24 -19.94 -25.18
N GLU A 94 5.53 -20.19 -24.96
CA GLU A 94 6.03 -21.19 -24.04
C GLU A 94 5.86 -20.83 -22.56
N PHE A 95 5.59 -19.55 -22.24
CA PHE A 95 5.40 -19.09 -20.88
C PHE A 95 3.93 -18.91 -20.55
N THR A 96 3.54 -19.41 -19.38
CA THR A 96 2.25 -19.13 -18.76
C THR A 96 2.46 -18.14 -17.63
N VAL A 97 1.75 -17.02 -17.67
CA VAL A 97 1.82 -15.95 -16.68
C VAL A 97 0.59 -16.03 -15.78
N ARG A 98 0.82 -16.09 -14.47
CA ARG A 98 -0.22 -16.01 -13.43
C ARG A 98 0.00 -14.74 -12.62
N VAL A 99 -1.06 -13.97 -12.42
CA VAL A 99 -1.03 -12.74 -11.63
C VAL A 99 -1.91 -12.88 -10.39
N GLN A 100 -1.41 -12.40 -9.25
CA GLN A 100 -2.16 -12.25 -8.01
C GLN A 100 -1.98 -10.82 -7.48
N ALA A 101 -3.07 -10.09 -7.29
CA ALA A 101 -3.05 -8.69 -6.89
C ALA A 101 -3.80 -8.49 -5.56
N ASN A 102 -3.09 -8.69 -4.46
CA ASN A 102 -3.68 -8.64 -3.12
C ASN A 102 -3.55 -7.23 -2.52
N ARG A 103 -4.52 -6.83 -1.68
CA ARG A 103 -4.37 -5.64 -0.83
C ARG A 103 -3.12 -5.75 0.02
N HIS A 104 -2.40 -4.64 0.17
CA HIS A 104 -1.24 -4.58 1.04
C HIS A 104 -1.22 -3.26 1.80
N SER A 105 -1.48 -3.34 3.10
CA SER A 105 -1.47 -2.17 3.97
C SER A 105 -0.04 -1.73 4.24
N LEU A 106 0.27 -0.49 3.86
CA LEU A 106 1.48 0.19 4.34
C LEU A 106 1.14 0.97 5.61
N PHE A 107 2.15 1.25 6.42
CA PHE A 107 1.99 2.04 7.64
C PHE A 107 2.91 3.25 7.61
N SER A 108 2.49 4.31 8.28
CA SER A 108 3.33 5.48 8.53
C SER A 108 4.68 5.07 9.15
N PRO A 109 5.81 5.64 8.68
CA PRO A 109 7.12 5.38 9.26
C PRO A 109 7.24 5.88 10.71
N SER A 110 6.31 6.72 11.17
CA SER A 110 6.24 7.25 12.54
C SER A 110 5.25 6.51 13.43
N SER A 111 4.86 5.29 13.06
CA SER A 111 3.90 4.44 13.78
C SER A 111 4.14 4.32 15.30
N GLN A 112 5.40 4.29 15.76
CA GLN A 112 5.72 4.24 17.19
C GLN A 112 5.40 5.56 17.92
N PHE A 113 5.61 6.71 17.28
CA PHE A 113 5.24 8.01 17.87
C PHE A 113 3.73 8.22 17.84
N GLU A 114 3.06 7.73 16.79
CA GLU A 114 1.59 7.73 16.71
C GLU A 114 0.99 6.90 17.85
N GLN A 115 1.51 5.69 18.10
CA GLN A 115 1.13 4.84 19.24
C GLN A 115 1.23 5.55 20.59
N VAL A 116 2.37 6.21 20.86
CA VAL A 116 2.58 6.92 22.13
C VAL A 116 1.61 8.10 22.29
N ARG A 117 1.33 8.83 21.21
CA ARG A 117 0.40 9.98 21.24
C ARG A 117 -1.03 9.56 21.59
N PHE A 118 -1.52 8.46 21.02
CA PHE A 118 -2.87 7.96 21.33
C PHE A 118 -2.96 7.38 22.75
N SER A 119 -1.93 6.66 23.21
CA SER A 119 -1.90 6.15 24.60
C SER A 119 -1.88 7.24 25.68
N ALA A 120 -1.46 8.46 25.33
CA ALA A 120 -1.47 9.60 26.26
C ALA A 120 -2.82 10.36 26.25
N GLN A 121 -3.64 10.18 25.22
CA GLN A 121 -4.96 10.81 25.09
C GLN A 121 -6.07 9.97 25.74
N GLU A 122 -5.84 8.66 25.91
CA GLU A 122 -6.66 7.78 26.76
C GLU A 122 -6.32 8.06 28.23
N GLY A 123 -7.13 8.88 28.89
CA GLY A 123 -7.02 9.07 30.34
C GLY A 123 -7.08 7.72 31.07
N GLU A 124 -6.25 7.55 32.11
CA GLU A 124 -6.07 6.31 32.90
C GLU A 124 -7.35 5.77 33.60
N THR A 125 -8.52 6.33 33.33
CA THR A 125 -9.76 6.15 34.11
C THR A 125 -10.83 5.29 33.44
N GLU A 126 -10.63 4.81 32.21
CA GLU A 126 -11.62 3.97 31.51
C GLU A 126 -11.27 2.49 31.68
N THR A 127 -12.08 1.76 32.45
CA THR A 127 -11.87 0.33 32.80
C THR A 127 -11.99 -0.65 31.63
N ASP A 128 -12.39 -0.17 30.45
CA ASP A 128 -12.32 -0.88 29.17
C ASP A 128 -11.87 0.16 28.12
N PRO A 129 -10.59 0.17 27.68
CA PRO A 129 -10.18 1.03 26.59
C PRO A 129 -11.05 0.69 25.37
N PRO A 130 -11.63 1.67 24.66
CA PRO A 130 -12.37 1.37 23.45
C PRO A 130 -11.40 0.66 22.49
N ASP A 131 -11.83 -0.46 21.91
CA ASP A 131 -11.05 -1.24 20.95
C ASP A 131 -10.92 -0.43 19.64
N PHE A 132 -10.05 0.59 19.66
CA PHE A 132 -9.81 1.50 18.54
C PHE A 132 -8.96 0.86 17.43
N GLY A 133 -8.70 -0.45 17.50
CA GLY A 133 -7.87 -1.15 16.54
C GLY A 133 -6.40 -0.72 16.63
N ASP A 134 -5.67 -0.96 15.54
CA ASP A 134 -4.25 -0.63 15.47
C ASP A 134 -4.06 0.89 15.35
N PRO A 135 -3.45 1.58 16.34
CA PRO A 135 -3.32 3.04 16.35
C PRO A 135 -2.36 3.59 15.29
N ARG A 136 -1.70 2.69 14.54
CA ARG A 136 -0.81 3.05 13.44
C ARG A 136 -1.61 3.56 12.27
N LYS A 137 -1.21 4.70 11.74
CA LYS A 137 -1.81 5.22 10.51
C LYS A 137 -1.52 4.30 9.34
N GLY A 138 -2.57 3.69 8.80
CA GLY A 138 -2.52 2.73 7.71
C GLY A 138 -2.88 3.37 6.36
N PHE A 139 -2.17 2.94 5.32
CA PHE A 139 -2.50 3.19 3.91
C PHE A 139 -2.97 1.86 3.32
N THR A 140 -4.25 1.55 3.50
CA THR A 140 -4.83 0.24 3.18
C THR A 140 -5.40 0.18 1.77
N ASN A 141 -5.70 1.33 1.19
CA ASN A 141 -6.36 1.48 -0.11
C ASN A 141 -5.46 2.12 -1.17
N SER A 142 -4.19 2.42 -0.85
CA SER A 142 -3.23 3.07 -1.76
C SER A 142 -2.12 2.14 -2.23
N THR A 143 -2.13 0.86 -1.86
CA THR A 143 -1.09 -0.10 -2.24
C THR A 143 -1.61 -1.51 -2.47
N ARG A 144 -1.10 -2.14 -3.52
CA ARG A 144 -1.36 -3.53 -3.89
C ARG A 144 -0.05 -4.30 -3.99
N ARG A 145 -0.02 -5.50 -3.40
CA ARG A 145 1.07 -6.46 -3.60
C ARG A 145 0.73 -7.30 -4.81
N VAL A 146 1.46 -7.07 -5.89
CA VAL A 146 1.34 -7.80 -7.15
C VAL A 146 2.40 -8.88 -7.20
N GLU A 147 1.96 -10.11 -7.35
CA GLU A 147 2.81 -11.28 -7.52
C GLU A 147 2.57 -11.87 -8.92
N ILE A 148 3.63 -11.92 -9.71
CA ILE A 148 3.63 -12.43 -11.08
C ILE A 148 4.46 -13.71 -11.08
N THR A 149 3.83 -14.81 -11.45
CA THR A 149 4.46 -16.12 -11.56
C THR A 149 4.48 -16.51 -13.01
N VAL A 150 5.68 -16.73 -13.56
CA VAL A 150 5.88 -17.17 -14.94
C VAL A 150 6.35 -18.61 -14.92
N GLU A 151 5.55 -19.52 -15.48
CA GLU A 151 5.77 -20.96 -15.52
C GLU A 151 6.07 -21.40 -16.97
N TRP A 152 7.10 -22.24 -17.19
CA TRP A 152 7.42 -22.83 -18.52
C TRP A 152 7.56 -24.35 -18.51
N GLY A 153 7.10 -24.99 -17.45
CA GLY A 153 7.11 -26.43 -17.33
C GLY A 153 6.53 -26.91 -15.99
N PRO A 154 6.38 -28.23 -15.81
CA PRO A 154 5.71 -28.81 -14.65
C PRO A 154 6.59 -28.82 -13.37
N GLY A 155 7.87 -28.48 -13.46
CA GLY A 155 8.79 -28.52 -12.33
C GLY A 155 8.81 -27.23 -11.50
N PRO A 156 9.05 -27.30 -10.17
CA PRO A 156 9.20 -26.11 -9.31
C PRO A 156 10.48 -25.28 -9.58
N ARG A 157 11.33 -25.75 -10.51
CA ARG A 157 12.50 -25.00 -11.01
C ARG A 157 12.23 -24.33 -12.35
N GLU A 158 11.04 -24.54 -12.89
CA GLU A 158 10.57 -24.02 -14.17
C GLU A 158 9.56 -22.89 -13.94
N GLU A 159 9.78 -22.13 -12.86
CA GLU A 159 9.03 -20.93 -12.52
C GLU A 159 9.97 -19.79 -12.11
N VAL A 160 9.52 -18.56 -12.38
CA VAL A 160 10.06 -17.31 -11.79
C VAL A 160 8.91 -16.59 -11.11
N ARG A 161 9.14 -16.10 -9.90
CA ARG A 161 8.19 -15.27 -9.15
C ARG A 161 8.76 -13.87 -8.97
N LEU A 162 8.08 -12.87 -9.53
CA LEU A 162 8.35 -11.46 -9.33
C LEU A 162 7.28 -10.88 -8.40
N ILE A 163 7.72 -10.30 -7.28
CA ILE A 163 6.82 -9.68 -6.30
C ILE A 163 7.16 -8.19 -6.25
N SER A 164 6.16 -7.34 -6.44
CA SER A 164 6.30 -5.90 -6.36
C SER A 164 5.11 -5.25 -5.66
N LEU A 165 5.32 -4.02 -5.21
CA LEU A 165 4.25 -3.16 -4.72
C LEU A 165 3.87 -2.19 -5.84
N VAL A 166 2.59 -2.09 -6.13
CA VAL A 166 2.00 -1.07 -7.00
C VAL A 166 1.24 -0.11 -6.10
N GLY A 167 1.57 1.17 -6.18
CA GLY A 167 0.87 2.24 -5.45
C GLY A 167 -0.23 2.87 -6.31
N ASP A 168 -1.17 3.56 -5.66
CA ASP A 168 -2.14 4.42 -6.35
C ASP A 168 -1.39 5.40 -7.27
N PRO A 169 -1.71 5.46 -8.58
CA PRO A 169 -1.09 6.40 -9.48
C PRO A 169 -1.28 7.83 -9.00
N VAL A 170 -0.34 8.71 -9.38
CA VAL A 170 -0.45 10.13 -9.08
C VAL A 170 -1.72 10.68 -9.74
N ARG A 171 -2.56 11.32 -8.94
CA ARG A 171 -3.76 12.03 -9.40
C ARG A 171 -3.50 13.54 -9.41
N ASP A 172 -3.98 14.22 -10.44
CA ASP A 172 -4.05 15.67 -10.53
C ASP A 172 -5.00 16.19 -9.47
N PHE A 173 -4.41 16.79 -8.45
CA PHE A 173 -5.10 17.47 -7.37
C PHE A 173 -4.95 18.97 -7.56
N GLU A 174 -6.07 19.70 -7.48
CA GLU A 174 -6.09 21.15 -7.51
C GLU A 174 -6.69 21.66 -6.20
N ALA A 175 -5.93 22.50 -5.48
CA ALA A 175 -6.42 23.10 -4.26
C ALA A 175 -7.59 24.06 -4.52
N SER A 176 -8.81 23.57 -4.29
CA SER A 176 -10.06 24.34 -4.36
C SER A 176 -10.93 24.10 -3.12
N GLU A 177 -11.95 24.93 -2.91
CA GLU A 177 -12.90 24.75 -1.79
C GLU A 177 -13.72 23.45 -1.90
N GLU A 178 -13.86 22.89 -3.11
CA GLU A 178 -14.59 21.65 -3.35
C GLU A 178 -13.68 20.40 -3.29
N ALA A 179 -12.36 20.60 -3.29
CA ALA A 179 -11.37 19.52 -3.30
C ALA A 179 -11.41 18.67 -2.02
N ILE A 180 -11.89 19.23 -0.90
CA ILE A 180 -12.11 18.49 0.34
C ILE A 180 -13.56 18.65 0.75
N THR A 181 -14.29 17.54 0.80
CA THR A 181 -15.66 17.50 1.30
C THR A 181 -15.66 16.96 2.73
N ILE A 182 -16.40 17.61 3.64
CA ILE A 182 -16.60 17.11 5.02
C ILE A 182 -18.04 16.65 5.19
N GLY A 183 -18.23 15.36 5.48
CA GLY A 183 -19.48 14.77 5.92
C GLY A 183 -19.66 14.92 7.43
N MET A 184 -20.90 15.13 7.86
CA MET A 184 -21.28 15.29 9.27
C MET A 184 -22.38 14.31 9.65
N ASN A 185 -22.17 13.57 10.74
CA ASN A 185 -23.16 12.63 11.30
C ASN A 185 -23.29 12.82 12.83
N PRO A 186 -24.45 13.27 13.34
CA PRO A 186 -25.63 13.72 12.59
C PRO A 186 -25.35 15.00 11.79
N SER A 187 -26.08 15.20 10.69
CA SER A 187 -26.04 16.46 9.94
C SER A 187 -26.82 17.55 10.70
N THR A 188 -26.15 18.22 11.63
CA THR A 188 -26.71 19.31 12.45
C THR A 188 -25.93 20.61 12.27
N THR A 189 -26.55 21.75 12.58
CA THR A 189 -25.90 23.06 12.64
C THR A 189 -25.81 23.61 14.06
N THR A 190 -26.27 22.84 15.05
CA THR A 190 -26.30 23.22 16.46
C THR A 190 -25.86 22.06 17.33
N LEU A 191 -25.13 22.37 18.41
CA LEU A 191 -24.66 21.41 19.40
C LEU A 191 -24.96 21.92 20.81
N ALA A 192 -25.70 21.13 21.59
CA ALA A 192 -25.91 21.39 23.01
C ALA A 192 -24.63 21.09 23.83
N PRO A 193 -24.54 21.55 25.09
CA PRO A 193 -23.42 21.21 25.96
C PRO A 193 -23.23 19.69 26.06
N GLY A 194 -22.02 19.21 25.76
CA GLY A 194 -21.64 17.79 25.84
C GLY A 194 -22.09 16.93 24.66
N GLU A 195 -22.84 17.47 23.70
CA GLU A 195 -23.15 16.77 22.46
C GLU A 195 -21.93 16.71 21.54
N ASP A 196 -21.89 15.65 20.72
CA ASP A 196 -20.86 15.42 19.74
C ASP A 196 -21.40 15.20 18.33
N ILE A 197 -20.54 15.47 17.35
CA ILE A 197 -20.73 15.09 15.96
C ILE A 197 -19.53 14.31 15.46
N ARG A 198 -19.78 13.31 14.61
CA ARG A 198 -18.75 12.65 13.84
C ARG A 198 -18.56 13.35 12.50
N LEU A 199 -17.29 13.59 12.16
CA LEU A 199 -16.86 14.24 10.94
C LEU A 199 -16.05 13.25 10.10
N THR A 200 -16.24 13.30 8.79
CA THR A 200 -15.47 12.49 7.84
C THR A 200 -15.05 13.37 6.68
N ALA A 201 -13.76 13.45 6.40
CA ALA A 201 -13.19 14.21 5.29
C ALA A 201 -12.85 13.28 4.12
N VAL A 202 -13.13 13.76 2.91
CA VAL A 202 -12.78 13.09 1.66
C VAL A 202 -12.10 14.10 0.74
N ALA A 203 -10.93 13.75 0.23
CA ALA A 203 -10.22 14.55 -0.77
C ALA A 203 -10.56 14.03 -2.15
N LYS A 204 -10.76 14.93 -3.11
CA LYS A 204 -11.09 14.61 -4.50
C LYS A 204 -10.04 15.15 -5.45
N ASP A 205 -9.81 14.40 -6.53
CA ASP A 205 -9.03 14.87 -7.66
C ASP A 205 -9.84 15.82 -8.55
N THR A 206 -9.19 16.38 -9.58
CA THR A 206 -9.83 17.29 -10.55
C THR A 206 -10.95 16.65 -11.38
N SER A 207 -11.03 15.31 -11.40
CA SER A 207 -12.13 14.56 -12.02
C SER A 207 -13.28 14.26 -11.06
N GLY A 208 -13.16 14.68 -9.79
CA GLY A 208 -14.16 14.47 -8.75
C GLY A 208 -14.08 13.10 -8.07
N GLN A 209 -13.06 12.30 -8.37
CA GLN A 209 -12.87 10.99 -7.72
C GLN A 209 -12.16 11.14 -6.38
N GLU A 210 -12.51 10.28 -5.45
CA GLU A 210 -11.89 10.23 -4.13
C GLU A 210 -10.43 9.78 -4.22
N ILE A 211 -9.55 10.50 -3.53
CA ILE A 211 -8.14 10.14 -3.37
C ILE A 211 -8.04 9.27 -2.10
N PRO A 212 -7.76 7.96 -2.24
CA PRO A 212 -7.71 7.06 -1.09
C PRO A 212 -6.58 7.41 -0.12
N ASP A 213 -6.78 7.06 1.15
CA ASP A 213 -5.85 7.26 2.27
C ASP A 213 -5.24 8.68 2.37
N ALA A 214 -5.95 9.69 1.87
CA ALA A 214 -5.57 11.08 2.03
C ALA A 214 -5.41 11.44 3.52
N VAL A 215 -4.35 12.18 3.81
CA VAL A 215 -3.98 12.53 5.18
C VAL A 215 -4.58 13.87 5.55
N PHE A 216 -5.45 13.89 6.56
CA PHE A 216 -6.06 15.12 7.05
C PHE A 216 -5.51 15.56 8.39
N THR A 217 -5.43 16.88 8.56
CA THR A 217 -5.25 17.55 9.84
C THR A 217 -6.52 18.33 10.15
N TRP A 218 -7.15 18.01 11.27
CA TRP A 218 -8.36 18.67 11.73
C TRP A 218 -8.03 19.87 12.61
N TYR A 219 -8.85 20.91 12.52
CA TYR A 219 -8.75 22.06 13.39
C TYR A 219 -10.09 22.79 13.51
N VAL A 220 -10.24 23.52 14.60
CA VAL A 220 -11.44 24.33 14.88
C VAL A 220 -11.09 25.78 14.62
N GLU A 221 -11.93 26.47 13.87
CA GLU A 221 -11.87 27.92 13.75
C GLU A 221 -13.09 28.53 14.45
N PRO A 222 -12.89 29.11 15.63
CA PRO A 222 -13.96 29.76 16.36
C PRO A 222 -14.22 31.17 15.85
N ASP A 223 -15.47 31.58 15.91
CA ASP A 223 -15.87 32.97 15.83
C ASP A 223 -15.98 33.54 17.25
N GLY A 224 -15.04 34.40 17.61
CA GLY A 224 -14.92 34.98 18.95
C GLY A 224 -14.35 33.99 19.97
N ALA A 225 -15.05 33.83 21.09
CA ALA A 225 -14.60 33.04 22.24
C ALA A 225 -15.12 31.58 22.23
N ALA A 226 -15.86 31.18 21.21
CA ALA A 226 -16.41 29.83 21.09
C ALA A 226 -15.27 28.79 21.08
N ALA A 227 -15.49 27.63 21.68
CA ALA A 227 -14.50 26.56 21.67
C ALA A 227 -15.15 25.20 21.95
N GLY A 228 -14.56 24.17 21.36
CA GLY A 228 -14.89 22.77 21.61
C GLY A 228 -13.66 21.91 21.36
N THR A 229 -13.78 20.61 21.61
CA THR A 229 -12.65 19.68 21.56
C THR A 229 -12.78 18.73 20.36
N LEU A 230 -11.68 18.58 19.62
CA LEU A 230 -11.53 17.54 18.62
C LEU A 230 -10.93 16.29 19.26
N ILE A 231 -11.61 15.17 19.09
CA ILE A 231 -11.17 13.83 19.48
C ILE A 231 -10.88 13.08 18.18
N TYR A 232 -9.66 12.59 18.03
CA TYR A 232 -9.21 11.91 16.82
C TYR A 232 -9.50 10.41 16.93
N ASP A 233 -9.94 9.80 15.84
CA ASP A 233 -10.05 8.35 15.75
C ASP A 233 -8.62 7.78 15.53
N ALA A 234 -8.27 6.72 16.25
CA ALA A 234 -6.94 6.12 16.12
C ALA A 234 -6.79 5.45 14.75
N GLY A 235 -5.62 5.61 14.12
CA GLY A 235 -5.32 4.97 12.82
C GLY A 235 -6.00 5.58 11.59
N ASP A 236 -7.09 6.34 11.74
CA ASP A 236 -7.79 7.03 10.65
C ASP A 236 -7.72 8.55 10.79
N SER A 237 -7.02 9.22 9.87
CA SER A 237 -7.02 10.69 9.84
C SER A 237 -8.23 11.30 9.15
N ALA A 238 -8.95 10.52 8.34
CA ALA A 238 -10.11 11.00 7.61
C ALA A 238 -11.33 11.18 8.52
N SER A 239 -11.33 10.62 9.73
CA SER A 239 -12.41 10.80 10.70
C SER A 239 -11.96 11.49 11.98
N CYS A 240 -12.87 12.26 12.56
CA CYS A 240 -12.73 12.75 13.92
C CYS A 240 -14.11 12.99 14.55
N ARG A 241 -14.13 13.16 15.86
CA ARG A 241 -15.31 13.56 16.62
C ARG A 241 -15.09 14.96 17.19
N PHE A 242 -16.05 15.84 17.01
CA PHE A 242 -16.05 17.15 17.64
C PHE A 242 -17.09 17.17 18.75
N VAL A 243 -16.67 17.61 19.95
CA VAL A 243 -17.53 17.68 21.14
C VAL A 243 -17.64 19.14 21.58
N ASN A 244 -18.87 19.60 21.87
CA ASN A 244 -19.10 20.89 22.52
C ASN A 244 -18.75 20.80 24.01
N GLN A 245 -17.45 20.75 24.27
CA GLN A 245 -16.84 20.68 25.59
C GLN A 245 -15.38 21.13 25.47
N ILE A 246 -14.89 21.84 26.48
CA ILE A 246 -13.47 22.18 26.63
C ILE A 246 -12.91 21.29 27.75
N LEU A 247 -11.92 20.48 27.40
CA LEU A 247 -11.12 19.73 28.37
C LEU A 247 -9.95 20.60 28.83
N ILE A 248 -9.83 20.81 30.14
CA ILE A 248 -8.70 21.54 30.75
C ILE A 248 -7.80 20.49 31.42
N GLU A 249 -6.79 20.02 30.69
CA GLU A 249 -5.87 18.97 31.18
C GLU A 249 -5.09 19.37 32.45
N GLU A 250 -4.88 20.66 32.71
CA GLU A 250 -3.91 21.14 33.70
C GLU A 250 -4.50 21.48 35.08
N ALA A 251 -5.84 21.56 35.23
CA ALA A 251 -6.47 22.06 36.44
C ALA A 251 -7.29 21.01 37.21
N ASP A 252 -8.06 20.18 36.50
CA ASP A 252 -8.88 19.08 37.03
C ASP A 252 -9.52 18.34 35.83
N PRO A 253 -9.29 17.02 35.62
CA PRO A 253 -9.89 16.28 34.51
C PRO A 253 -11.43 16.25 34.56
N ASP A 254 -12.04 16.54 35.70
CA ASP A 254 -13.50 16.63 35.87
C ASP A 254 -14.07 18.04 35.60
N LEU A 255 -13.21 19.04 35.36
CA LEU A 255 -13.66 20.41 35.10
C LEU A 255 -14.06 20.60 33.64
N ILE A 256 -15.32 20.25 33.35
CA ILE A 256 -15.95 20.46 32.06
C ILE A 256 -16.38 21.94 31.93
N THR A 257 -15.81 22.65 30.95
CA THR A 257 -16.20 24.03 30.62
C THR A 257 -16.82 24.11 29.23
N TYR A 258 -17.72 25.05 29.02
CA TYR A 258 -18.39 25.30 27.74
C TYR A 258 -18.15 26.73 27.28
N ALA A 259 -17.90 26.92 25.99
CA ALA A 259 -17.79 28.23 25.38
C ALA A 259 -18.82 28.37 24.25
N PRO A 260 -20.00 28.97 24.52
CA PRO A 260 -21.02 29.16 23.52
C PRO A 260 -20.55 30.11 22.42
N GLY A 261 -21.15 29.99 21.24
CA GLY A 261 -20.88 30.84 20.08
C GLY A 261 -20.91 30.03 18.81
N THR A 262 -20.20 30.47 17.78
CA THR A 262 -20.19 29.80 16.49
C THR A 262 -18.79 29.32 16.13
N VAL A 263 -18.68 28.11 15.58
CA VAL A 263 -17.42 27.51 15.15
C VAL A 263 -17.58 26.91 13.75
N ARG A 264 -16.49 26.87 12.99
CA ARG A 264 -16.38 26.02 11.80
C ARG A 264 -15.23 25.04 11.99
N ILE A 265 -15.39 23.85 11.45
CA ILE A 265 -14.38 22.80 11.58
C ILE A 265 -13.77 22.58 10.21
N GLY A 266 -12.44 22.66 10.16
CA GLY A 266 -11.67 22.53 8.94
C GLY A 266 -10.94 21.18 8.90
N ALA A 267 -10.90 20.58 7.72
CA ALA A 267 -10.03 19.46 7.40
C ALA A 267 -9.03 19.92 6.34
N ARG A 268 -7.75 19.81 6.65
CA ARG A 268 -6.64 20.21 5.78
C ARG A 268 -5.91 18.98 5.26
N ALA A 269 -5.70 18.91 3.95
CA ALA A 269 -4.85 17.89 3.33
C ALA A 269 -3.77 18.54 2.46
N ARG A 270 -2.60 17.90 2.41
CA ARG A 270 -1.52 18.27 1.51
C ARG A 270 -1.28 17.14 0.52
N LEU A 271 -1.64 17.36 -0.74
CA LEU A 271 -1.59 16.38 -1.82
C LEU A 271 -0.89 17.00 -3.03
N GLY A 272 0.01 16.26 -3.68
CA GLY A 272 0.76 16.78 -4.84
C GLY A 272 1.66 18.01 -4.57
N GLY A 273 1.88 18.37 -3.30
CA GLY A 273 2.60 19.58 -2.91
C GLY A 273 1.71 20.80 -2.66
N GLU A 274 0.44 20.73 -3.04
CA GLU A 274 -0.59 21.74 -2.79
C GLU A 274 -1.33 21.47 -1.48
N GLU A 275 -1.90 22.52 -0.90
CA GLU A 275 -2.67 22.45 0.34
C GLU A 275 -4.09 22.91 0.07
N ALA A 276 -5.07 22.07 0.40
CA ALA A 276 -6.48 22.44 0.37
C ALA A 276 -7.09 22.28 1.75
N VAL A 277 -8.19 23.00 1.94
CA VAL A 277 -8.97 22.98 3.18
C VAL A 277 -10.44 22.86 2.82
N GLY A 278 -11.09 21.85 3.39
CA GLY A 278 -12.55 21.74 3.42
C GLY A 278 -13.08 22.28 4.74
N TRP A 279 -14.29 22.83 4.71
CA TRP A 279 -14.94 23.39 5.89
C TRP A 279 -16.34 22.80 6.09
N THR A 280 -16.71 22.59 7.34
CA THR A 280 -18.12 22.38 7.69
C THR A 280 -18.90 23.69 7.52
N PRO A 281 -20.25 23.62 7.41
CA PRO A 281 -21.10 24.75 7.73
C PRO A 281 -20.82 25.29 9.14
N MET A 282 -21.27 26.52 9.40
CA MET A 282 -21.17 27.12 10.73
C MET A 282 -21.99 26.31 11.75
N LEU A 283 -21.35 25.91 12.83
CA LEU A 283 -21.96 25.22 13.97
C LEU A 283 -22.19 26.22 15.10
N THR A 284 -23.40 26.21 15.66
CA THR A 284 -23.74 27.01 16.84
C THR A 284 -23.62 26.14 18.10
N LEU A 285 -22.73 26.52 19.00
CA LEU A 285 -22.52 25.88 20.29
C LEU A 285 -23.38 26.58 21.35
N PHE A 286 -24.21 25.81 22.03
CA PHE A 286 -24.94 26.30 23.19
C PHE A 286 -24.11 26.12 24.47
N GLY A 287 -24.28 27.07 25.39
CA GLY A 287 -23.73 27.02 26.74
C GLY A 287 -24.77 26.52 27.74
N PRO A 288 -24.37 26.23 28.98
CA PRO A 288 -25.28 25.89 30.07
C PRO A 288 -26.20 27.06 30.46
#